data_AF-A0A9D2DGV9-F1
#
_entry.id   AF-A0A9D2DGV9-F1
#
_cell.length_a   1.000
_cell.length_b   1.000
_cell.length_c   1.000
_cell.angle_alpha   90.00
_cell.angle_beta   90.00
_cell.angle_gamma   90.00
#
_symmetry.space_group_name_H-M   'P 1'
#
loop_
_entity.id
_entity.type
_entity.pdbx_description
1 polymer ?
#
loop_
_entity_poly.entity_id
_entity_poly.type
_entity_poly.pdbx_seq_one_letter_code
_entity_poly.pdbx_strand_id
1 'polypeptide(L)' 'MIAEKLRTYLDDNKISVSKLSMQIGLPELYLNDCLSGKTNLKASDFIAICKALNLDIDFFK' A
#
# COMPACT_ATOMS: atom_id res chain seq x y z
N MET A 1 -3.37 11.76 -3.79
CA MET A 1 -2.04 11.21 -4.14
C MET A 1 -2.14 9.67 -4.22
N ILE A 2 -1.24 8.94 -4.88
CA ILE A 2 -1.33 7.45 -5.00
C ILE A 2 -1.50 6.76 -3.63
N ALA A 3 -0.81 7.26 -2.59
CA ALA A 3 -0.93 6.74 -1.23
C ALA A 3 -2.35 6.87 -0.63
N GLU A 4 -3.06 7.96 -0.91
CA GLU A 4 -4.45 8.15 -0.47
C GLU A 4 -5.39 7.20 -1.21
N LYS A 5 -5.25 7.08 -2.55
CA LYS A 5 -6.05 6.13 -3.35
C LYS A 5 -5.84 4.69 -2.85
N LEU A 6 -4.60 4.33 -2.54
CA LEU A 6 -4.24 3.03 -1.99
C LEU A 6 -4.86 2.83 -0.60
N ARG A 7 -4.82 3.84 0.27
CA ARG A 7 -5.46 3.79 1.59
C ARG A 7 -6.97 3.57 1.49
N THR A 8 -7.65 4.33 0.64
CA THR A 8 -9.08 4.17 0.40
C THR A 8 -9.39 2.78 -0.13
N TYR A 9 -8.60 2.28 -1.08
CA TYR A 9 -8.79 0.92 -1.61
C TYR A 9 -8.66 -0.15 -0.52
N LEU A 10 -7.67 -0.03 0.38
CA LEU A 10 -7.51 -0.96 1.49
C LEU A 10 -8.71 -0.93 2.44
N ASP A 11 -9.26 0.26 2.71
CA ASP A 11 -10.43 0.45 3.58
C ASP A 11 -11.71 -0.14 2.94
N ASP A 12 -11.99 0.21 1.68
CA ASP A 12 -13.14 -0.31 0.90
C ASP A 12 -13.14 -1.84 0.80
N ASN A 13 -11.95 -2.44 0.61
CA ASN A 13 -11.81 -3.88 0.48
C ASN A 13 -11.58 -4.59 1.82
N LYS A 14 -11.62 -3.87 2.95
CA LYS A 14 -11.36 -4.38 4.31
C LYS A 14 -10.03 -5.13 4.41
N ILE A 15 -9.01 -4.68 3.68
CA ILE A 15 -7.68 -5.27 3.68
C ILE A 15 -6.88 -4.67 4.82
N SER A 16 -6.53 -5.50 5.80
CA SER A 16 -5.72 -5.05 6.93
C SER A 16 -4.29 -4.73 6.48
N VAL A 17 -3.81 -3.54 6.85
CA VAL A 17 -2.41 -3.12 6.61
C VAL A 17 -1.42 -4.10 7.23
N SER A 18 -1.75 -4.69 8.38
CA SER A 18 -0.96 -5.74 9.05
C SER A 18 -0.77 -6.99 8.18
N LYS A 19 -1.83 -7.44 7.50
CA LYS A 19 -1.77 -8.59 6.60
C LYS A 19 -0.93 -8.28 5.36
N LEU A 20 -1.12 -7.09 4.80
CA LEU A 20 -0.33 -6.61 3.67
C LEU A 20 1.16 -6.52 4.03
N SER A 21 1.46 -5.91 5.17
CA SER A 21 2.80 -5.80 5.78
C SER A 21 3.50 -7.16 5.86
N MET A 22 2.81 -8.16 6.41
CA MET A 22 3.35 -9.52 6.52
C MET A 22 3.59 -10.17 5.16
N GLN A 23 2.71 -9.93 4.19
CA GLN A 23 2.79 -10.52 2.85
C GLN A 23 3.94 -9.94 2.01
N ILE A 24 4.25 -8.65 2.17
CA ILE A 24 5.32 -7.97 1.41
C ILE A 24 6.64 -7.84 2.20
N GLY A 25 6.65 -8.21 3.48
CA GLY A 25 7.83 -8.12 4.34
C GLY A 25 8.21 -6.69 4.73
N LEU A 26 7.28 -5.73 4.66
CA LEU A 26 7.52 -4.35 5.08
C LEU A 26 6.94 -4.09 6.46
N PRO A 27 7.56 -3.24 7.31
CA PRO A 27 6.99 -2.90 8.61
C PRO A 27 5.62 -2.23 8.48
N GLU A 28 4.67 -2.63 9.31
CA GLU A 28 3.31 -2.06 9.32
C GLU A 28 3.34 -0.54 9.60
N LEU A 29 4.22 -0.10 10.50
CA LEU A 29 4.42 1.33 10.81
C LEU A 29 4.83 2.11 9.55
N TYR A 30 5.76 1.57 8.77
CA TYR A 30 6.24 2.18 7.53
C TYR A 30 5.12 2.31 6.50
N LEU A 31 4.31 1.26 6.33
CA LEU A 31 3.13 1.29 5.46
C LEU A 31 2.12 2.34 5.92
N ASN A 32 1.82 2.40 7.22
CA ASN A 32 0.89 3.38 7.77
C ASN A 32 1.37 4.83 7.56
N ASP A 33 2.67 5.08 7.72
CA ASP A 33 3.26 6.40 7.46
C ASP A 33 3.20 6.76 5.97
N CYS A 34 3.43 5.80 5.08
CA CYS A 34 3.27 5.99 3.63
C CYS A 34 1.81 6.28 3.26
N LEU A 35 0.87 5.46 3.73
CA LEU A 35 -0.58 5.60 3.48
C LEU A 35 -1.16 6.88 4.10
N SER A 36 -0.52 7.42 5.13
CA SER A 36 -0.91 8.69 5.76
C SER A 36 -0.21 9.91 5.13
N GLY A 37 0.65 9.71 4.12
CA GLY A 37 1.39 10.77 3.46
C GLY A 37 2.51 11.40 4.30
N LYS A 38 2.84 10.81 5.45
CA LYS A 38 3.98 11.26 6.30
C LYS A 38 5.32 10.92 5.67
N THR A 39 5.37 9.86 4.88
CA THR A 39 6.57 9.39 4.18
C THR A 39 6.24 9.12 2.72
N ASN A 40 7.21 9.36 1.82
CA ASN A 40 7.05 9.00 0.42
C ASN A 40 7.11 7.48 0.25
N LEU A 41 6.10 6.94 -0.43
CA LEU A 41 6.08 5.55 -0.87
C LEU A 41 7.09 5.36 -1.99
N LYS A 42 8.08 4.48 -1.80
CA LYS A 42 9.05 4.16 -2.85
C LYS A 42 8.38 3.37 -3.97
N ALA A 43 8.86 3.55 -5.20
CA ALA A 43 8.36 2.80 -6.36
C ALA A 43 8.50 1.27 -6.17
N SER A 44 9.60 0.80 -5.57
CA SER A 44 9.81 -0.62 -5.24
C SER A 44 8.71 -1.17 -4.33
N ASP A 45 8.34 -0.38 -3.32
CA ASP A 45 7.41 -0.76 -2.27
C ASP A 45 5.97 -0.72 -2.82
N PHE A 46 5.67 0.27 -3.66
CA PHE A 46 4.42 0.35 -4.41
C PHE A 46 4.22 -0.88 -5.32
N ILE A 47 5.25 -1.29 -6.07
CA ILE A 47 5.18 -2.50 -6.92
C ILE A 47 4.94 -3.75 -6.08
N ALA A 48 5.59 -3.88 -4.91
CA ALA A 48 5.38 -5.00 -4.00
C ALA A 48 3.94 -5.04 -3.47
N ILE A 49 3.38 -3.88 -3.12
CA ILE A 49 1.99 -3.74 -2.69
C ILE A 49 1.03 -4.12 -3.81
N CYS A 50 1.20 -3.58 -5.02
CA CYS A 50 0.37 -3.93 -6.18
C CYS A 50 0.40 -5.43 -6.46
N LYS A 51 1.59 -6.06 -6.42
CA LYS A 51 1.72 -7.52 -6.56
C LYS A 51 0.97 -8.29 -5.47
N ALA A 52 1.09 -7.86 -4.22
CA ALA A 52 0.40 -8.51 -3.10
C ALA A 52 -1.13 -8.36 -3.18
N LEU A 53 -1.60 -7.25 -3.73
CA LEU A 53 -3.02 -6.98 -3.97
C LEU A 53 -3.54 -7.56 -5.29
N ASN A 54 -2.67 -8.18 -6.10
CA ASN A 54 -3.00 -8.66 -7.45
C ASN A 54 -3.57 -7.55 -8.35
N LEU A 55 -3.02 -6.34 -8.22
CA LEU A 55 -3.40 -5.15 -8.97
C LEU A 55 -2.31 -4.79 -9.98
N ASP A 56 -2.73 -4.19 -11.09
CA ASP A 56 -1.81 -3.57 -12.03
C ASP A 56 -1.23 -2.27 -11.44
N ILE A 57 -0.01 -1.92 -11.84
CA ILE A 57 0.70 -0.71 -11.39
C ILE A 57 -0.03 0.55 -11.91
N ASP A 58 -0.69 0.44 -13.07
CA ASP A 58 -1.47 1.54 -13.67
C ASP A 58 -2.85 1.73 -13.00
N PHE A 59 -3.28 0.81 -12.12
CA PHE A 59 -4.59 0.87 -11.47
C PHE A 59 -4.84 2.15 -10.67
N PHE A 60 -3.79 2.70 -10.05
CA PHE A 60 -3.88 3.90 -9.20
C PHE A 60 -3.49 5.19 -9.93
N LYS A 61 -3.22 5.13 -11.24
CA LYS A 61 -2.83 6.28 -12.06
C LYS A 61 -3.92 7.34 -12.13
#